data_AF-A0A967N8T9-F1
#
_entry.id   AF-A0A967N8T9-F1
#
_cell.length_a   1.000
_cell.length_b   1.000
_cell.length_c   1.000
_cell.angle_alpha   90.00
_cell.angle_beta   90.00
_cell.angle_gamma   90.00
#
_symmetry.space_group_name_H-M   'P 1'
#
loop_
_entity.id
_entity.type
_entity.pdbx_description
1 polymer ?
#
loop_
_entity_poly.entity_id
_entity_poly.type
_entity_poly.pdbx_seq_one_letter_code
_entity_poly.pdbx_strand_id
1 'polypeptide(L)'
;MTDTDPWIPTEIAGRTFLRLDLDHPDVDGRVIDEIRSGVPVYYDRRWPLTDRFCRFLLERPGRLEGKRVLVAGAGVGMEAVVAGALAETVVVNDAAPVALELCVEQLEGNGIEAYEVAPGPFQEAELDGVDLVLACWAVYDAGTRRAMAALLERARERGIPALLANADIGGHFSRLLSGAGAPVEEVEGPWEEAGTVVWVGAAEGAAGPESRP
;
A
#
# COMPACT_ATOMS: atom_id res chain seq x y z
N MET A 1 -7.69 -15.66 29.30
CA MET A 1 -7.54 -14.65 28.24
C MET A 1 -8.49 -13.55 28.58
N THR A 2 -8.00 -12.34 28.83
CA THR A 2 -8.89 -11.17 28.78
C THR A 2 -9.32 -11.02 27.34
N ASP A 3 -10.60 -11.30 27.15
CA ASP A 3 -11.40 -11.27 25.94
C ASP A 3 -11.58 -9.82 25.50
N THR A 4 -10.52 -9.22 24.95
CA THR A 4 -10.55 -7.85 24.41
C THR A 4 -10.49 -7.90 22.91
N ASP A 5 -11.38 -7.16 22.28
CA ASP A 5 -11.50 -7.01 20.84
C ASP A 5 -10.18 -6.48 20.24
N PRO A 6 -9.59 -7.09 19.18
CA PRO A 6 -8.32 -6.63 18.60
C PRO A 6 -8.46 -5.34 17.77
N TRP A 7 -9.63 -4.68 17.78
CA TRP A 7 -9.90 -3.49 16.99
C TRP A 7 -9.65 -2.20 17.77
N ILE A 8 -8.81 -1.34 17.21
CA ILE A 8 -8.51 0.00 17.71
C ILE A 8 -9.20 1.03 16.80
N PRO A 9 -10.21 1.77 17.27
CA PRO A 9 -10.74 2.92 16.57
C PRO A 9 -9.61 3.94 16.33
N THR A 10 -9.36 4.24 15.07
CA THR A 10 -8.27 5.13 14.64
C THR A 10 -8.87 6.26 13.81
N GLU A 11 -8.59 7.50 14.19
CA GLU A 11 -9.00 8.67 13.42
C GLU A 11 -7.92 9.05 12.40
N ILE A 12 -8.30 9.12 11.13
CA ILE A 12 -7.43 9.56 10.03
C ILE A 12 -8.19 10.62 9.23
N ALA A 13 -7.68 11.85 9.22
CA ALA A 13 -8.25 12.97 8.47
C ALA A 13 -9.75 13.21 8.75
N GLY A 14 -10.18 13.14 10.02
CA GLY A 14 -11.58 13.34 10.40
C GLY A 14 -12.51 12.16 10.11
N ARG A 15 -12.00 11.02 9.64
CA ARG A 15 -12.74 9.76 9.49
C ARG A 15 -12.25 8.73 10.50
N THR A 16 -13.15 7.92 11.03
CA THR A 16 -12.83 6.81 11.93
C THR A 16 -12.79 5.51 11.16
N PHE A 17 -11.71 4.75 11.34
CA PHE A 17 -11.53 3.40 10.84
C PHE A 17 -11.26 2.45 12.00
N LEU A 18 -11.57 1.17 11.84
CA LEU A 18 -11.10 0.11 12.73
C LEU A 18 -9.74 -0.37 12.24
N ARG A 19 -8.73 -0.28 13.11
CA ARG A 19 -7.38 -0.76 12.83
C ARG A 19 -7.10 -1.96 13.71
N LEU A 20 -6.46 -2.98 13.15
CA LEU A 20 -6.06 -4.13 13.94
C LEU A 20 -4.92 -3.78 14.92
N ASP A 21 -5.00 -4.27 16.15
CA ASP A 21 -3.91 -4.23 17.11
C ASP A 21 -2.92 -5.35 16.84
N LEU A 22 -1.71 -4.99 16.38
CA LEU A 22 -0.67 -5.97 16.07
C LEU A 22 -0.05 -6.55 17.35
N ASP A 23 -0.15 -5.84 18.48
CA ASP A 23 0.33 -6.31 19.78
C ASP A 23 -0.71 -7.19 20.51
N HIS A 24 -1.91 -7.37 19.93
CA HIS A 24 -2.92 -8.25 20.48
C HIS A 24 -2.43 -9.71 20.44
N PRO A 25 -2.51 -10.50 21.54
CA PRO A 25 -1.90 -11.83 21.60
C PRO A 25 -2.31 -12.80 20.48
N ASP A 26 -3.55 -12.72 20.02
CA ASP A 26 -4.03 -13.58 18.92
C ASP A 26 -3.48 -13.16 17.56
N VAL A 27 -3.26 -11.85 17.36
CA VAL A 27 -2.67 -11.31 16.13
C VAL A 27 -1.18 -11.59 16.13
N ASP A 28 -0.48 -11.18 17.19
CA ASP A 28 0.96 -11.41 17.38
C ASP A 28 1.30 -12.91 17.28
N GLY A 29 0.48 -13.78 17.87
CA GLY A 29 0.64 -15.23 17.77
C GLY A 29 0.65 -15.74 16.33
N ARG A 30 -0.27 -15.26 15.47
CA ARG A 30 -0.32 -15.63 14.05
C ARG A 30 0.92 -15.13 13.30
N VAL A 31 1.34 -13.90 13.56
CA VAL A 31 2.56 -13.31 12.95
C VAL A 31 3.81 -14.10 13.35
N ILE A 32 3.94 -14.44 14.64
CA ILE A 32 5.05 -15.23 15.17
C ILE A 32 5.08 -16.63 14.52
N ASP A 33 3.93 -17.28 14.37
CA ASP A 33 3.86 -18.61 13.75
C ASP A 33 4.20 -18.56 12.25
N GLU A 34 3.82 -17.50 11.54
CA GLU A 34 4.25 -17.29 10.16
C GLU A 34 5.77 -17.04 10.05
N ILE A 35 6.34 -16.21 10.93
CA ILE A 35 7.81 -16.02 11.01
C ILE A 35 8.52 -17.37 11.23
N ARG A 36 8.01 -18.20 12.15
CA ARG A 36 8.56 -19.54 12.42
C ARG A 36 8.46 -20.49 11.23
N SER A 37 7.50 -20.27 10.33
CA SER A 37 7.37 -21.04 9.08
C SER A 37 8.40 -20.65 8.01
N GLY A 38 9.16 -19.58 8.22
CA GLY A 38 10.23 -19.11 7.33
C GLY A 38 9.79 -18.06 6.30
N VAL A 39 8.58 -17.52 6.43
CA VAL A 39 8.10 -16.41 5.60
C VAL A 39 8.76 -15.10 6.08
N PRO A 40 9.32 -14.28 5.17
CA PRO A 40 9.80 -12.94 5.52
C PRO A 40 8.63 -12.03 5.92
N VAL A 41 8.66 -11.54 7.16
CA VAL A 41 7.61 -10.65 7.70
C VAL A 41 8.17 -9.24 7.86
N TYR A 42 7.50 -8.28 7.23
CA TYR A 42 7.75 -6.84 7.40
C TYR A 42 6.53 -6.10 7.95
N TYR A 43 5.41 -6.79 8.11
CA TYR A 43 4.12 -6.22 8.53
C TYR A 43 3.86 -6.36 10.05
N ASP A 44 4.86 -6.82 10.82
CA ASP A 44 4.82 -7.02 12.28
C ASP A 44 4.74 -5.72 13.10
N ARG A 45 4.76 -4.57 12.44
CA ARG A 45 4.81 -3.25 13.07
C ARG A 45 4.09 -2.21 12.24
N ARG A 46 3.77 -1.10 12.91
CA ARG A 46 3.27 0.10 12.23
C ARG A 46 4.45 0.89 11.66
N TRP A 47 4.34 1.22 10.39
CA TRP A 47 5.34 2.00 9.70
C TRP A 47 4.98 3.50 9.71
N PRO A 48 5.88 4.40 10.13
CA PRO A 48 5.54 5.81 10.39
C PRO A 48 4.90 6.57 9.22
N LEU A 49 5.24 6.23 7.97
CA LEU A 49 4.70 6.93 6.79
C LEU A 49 3.25 6.52 6.43
N THR A 50 2.75 5.39 6.94
CA THR A 50 1.46 4.83 6.51
C THR A 50 0.28 5.76 6.85
N ASP A 51 0.20 6.30 8.07
CA ASP A 51 -0.90 7.18 8.47
C ASP A 51 -0.92 8.48 7.65
N ARG A 52 0.27 8.98 7.33
CA ARG A 52 0.45 10.15 6.47
C ARG A 52 0.01 9.86 5.03
N PHE A 53 0.36 8.70 4.50
CA PHE A 53 -0.10 8.27 3.18
C PHE A 53 -1.62 8.10 3.14
N CYS A 54 -2.21 7.51 4.18
CA CYS A 54 -3.66 7.39 4.34
C CYS A 54 -4.35 8.77 4.35
N ARG A 55 -3.83 9.73 5.13
CA ARG A 55 -4.32 11.12 5.13
C ARG A 55 -4.26 11.73 3.73
N PHE A 56 -3.14 11.55 3.02
CA PHE A 56 -2.98 12.05 1.67
C PHE A 56 -4.07 11.54 0.71
N LEU A 57 -4.38 10.24 0.76
CA LEU A 57 -5.43 9.63 -0.06
C LEU A 57 -6.82 10.19 0.30
N LEU A 58 -7.11 10.35 1.59
CA LEU A 58 -8.39 10.88 2.08
C LEU A 58 -8.62 12.35 1.73
N GLU A 59 -7.56 13.15 1.68
CA GLU A 59 -7.63 14.55 1.24
C GLU A 59 -7.82 14.68 -0.28
N ARG A 60 -7.56 13.61 -1.05
CA ARG A 60 -7.61 13.60 -2.51
C ARG A 60 -8.36 12.36 -3.04
N PRO A 61 -9.63 12.16 -2.63
CA PRO A 61 -10.36 10.93 -2.89
C PRO A 61 -10.55 10.64 -4.39
N GLY A 62 -10.67 11.68 -5.23
CA GLY A 62 -10.73 11.57 -6.69
C GLY A 62 -9.52 10.90 -7.36
N ARG A 63 -8.44 10.64 -6.61
CA ARG A 63 -7.31 9.81 -7.09
C ARG A 63 -7.65 8.32 -7.13
N LEU A 64 -8.67 7.87 -6.40
CA LEU A 64 -9.06 6.47 -6.24
C LEU A 64 -10.52 6.23 -6.64
N GLU A 65 -11.40 7.22 -6.52
CA GLU A 65 -12.82 7.09 -6.88
C GLU A 65 -13.01 6.51 -8.30
N GLY A 66 -13.84 5.48 -8.39
CA GLY A 66 -14.16 4.79 -9.66
C GLY A 66 -13.00 4.01 -10.27
N LYS A 67 -11.96 3.67 -9.48
CA LYS A 67 -10.80 2.90 -9.94
C LYS A 67 -10.77 1.51 -9.33
N ARG A 68 -10.23 0.56 -10.11
CA ARG A 68 -9.70 -0.70 -9.62
C ARG A 68 -8.24 -0.52 -9.24
N VAL A 69 -7.94 -0.66 -7.95
CA VAL A 69 -6.63 -0.30 -7.37
C VAL A 69 -5.89 -1.53 -6.87
N LEU A 70 -4.67 -1.78 -7.36
CA LEU A 70 -3.78 -2.79 -6.80
C LEU A 70 -3.02 -2.20 -5.61
N VAL A 71 -3.12 -2.80 -4.43
CA VAL A 71 -2.29 -2.49 -3.26
C VAL A 71 -1.18 -3.54 -3.17
N ALA A 72 0.00 -3.20 -3.67
CA ALA A 72 1.16 -4.09 -3.77
C ALA A 72 1.94 -4.15 -2.46
N GLY A 73 2.11 -5.35 -1.90
CA GLY A 73 2.73 -5.54 -0.58
C GLY A 73 1.90 -4.91 0.53
N ALA A 74 0.60 -5.19 0.54
CA ALA A 74 -0.38 -4.55 1.40
C ALA A 74 -0.11 -4.75 2.91
N GLY A 75 0.59 -5.82 3.29
CA GLY A 75 0.83 -6.16 4.68
C GLY A 75 -0.47 -6.17 5.48
N VAL A 76 -0.46 -5.47 6.62
CA VAL A 76 -1.64 -5.19 7.45
C VAL A 76 -1.85 -3.66 7.50
N GLY A 77 -1.45 -2.96 6.43
CA GLY A 77 -1.40 -1.52 6.33
C GLY A 77 -2.77 -0.85 6.22
N MET A 78 -2.94 0.32 6.83
CA MET A 78 -4.19 1.09 6.75
C MET A 78 -4.47 1.64 5.35
N GLU A 79 -3.45 1.72 4.49
CA GLU A 79 -3.60 2.17 3.11
C GLU A 79 -4.50 1.25 2.28
N ALA A 80 -4.53 -0.05 2.58
CA ALA A 80 -5.47 -0.97 1.94
C ALA A 80 -6.92 -0.66 2.32
N VAL A 81 -7.16 -0.39 3.61
CA VAL A 81 -8.48 -0.01 4.14
C VAL A 81 -8.94 1.34 3.58
N VAL A 82 -8.06 2.34 3.61
CA VAL A 82 -8.36 3.66 3.07
C VAL A 82 -8.59 3.60 1.55
N ALA A 83 -7.79 2.82 0.83
CA ALA A 83 -8.03 2.59 -0.60
C ALA A 83 -9.37 1.91 -0.84
N GLY A 84 -9.70 0.86 -0.08
CA GLY A 84 -10.98 0.14 -0.20
C GLY A 84 -12.19 1.01 0.12
N ALA A 85 -12.05 2.01 1.00
CA ALA A 85 -13.09 2.96 1.33
C ALA A 85 -13.27 4.10 0.30
N LEU A 86 -12.39 4.20 -0.70
CA LEU A 86 -12.39 5.28 -1.71
C LEU A 86 -12.51 4.76 -3.15
N ALA A 87 -11.94 3.60 -3.43
CA ALA A 87 -11.89 2.97 -4.75
C ALA A 87 -13.21 2.27 -5.11
N GLU A 88 -13.40 1.93 -6.40
CA GLU A 88 -14.48 1.04 -6.81
C GLU A 88 -14.23 -0.39 -6.32
N THR A 89 -12.99 -0.85 -6.42
CA THR A 89 -12.54 -2.12 -5.89
C THR A 89 -11.04 -2.06 -5.61
N VAL A 90 -10.59 -2.77 -4.58
CA VAL A 90 -9.17 -2.97 -4.30
C VAL A 90 -8.75 -4.41 -4.58
N VAL A 91 -7.55 -4.60 -5.11
CA VAL A 91 -6.86 -5.88 -5.17
C VAL A 91 -5.74 -5.81 -4.14
N VAL A 92 -5.88 -6.53 -3.02
CA VAL A 92 -4.82 -6.59 -2.01
C VAL A 92 -3.86 -7.71 -2.34
N ASN A 93 -2.57 -7.38 -2.44
CA ASN A 93 -1.52 -8.32 -2.77
C ASN A 93 -0.45 -8.35 -1.68
N ASP A 94 -0.05 -9.55 -1.27
CA ASP A 94 1.12 -9.78 -0.44
C ASP A 94 1.66 -11.19 -0.67
N ALA A 95 2.97 -11.38 -0.43
CA ALA A 95 3.60 -12.68 -0.45
C ALA A 95 3.36 -13.48 0.84
N ALA A 96 3.05 -12.79 1.95
CA ALA A 96 2.75 -13.38 3.24
C ALA A 96 1.26 -13.74 3.37
N PRO A 97 0.91 -15.03 3.49
CA PRO A 97 -0.48 -15.46 3.66
C PRO A 97 -1.18 -14.83 4.87
N VAL A 98 -0.53 -14.79 6.04
CA VAL A 98 -1.13 -14.22 7.26
C VAL A 98 -1.33 -12.71 7.11
N ALA A 99 -0.45 -12.00 6.40
CA ALA A 99 -0.68 -10.59 6.08
C ALA A 99 -1.98 -10.39 5.32
N LEU A 100 -2.23 -11.19 4.28
CA LEU A 100 -3.46 -11.11 3.50
C LEU A 100 -4.70 -11.44 4.31
N GLU A 101 -4.65 -12.48 5.15
CA GLU A 101 -5.78 -12.81 6.06
C GLU A 101 -6.10 -11.63 6.99
N LEU A 102 -5.10 -11.07 7.66
CA LEU A 102 -5.27 -9.93 8.56
C LEU A 102 -5.69 -8.65 7.81
N CYS A 103 -5.25 -8.47 6.57
CA CYS A 103 -5.67 -7.38 5.71
C CYS A 103 -7.16 -7.51 5.33
N VAL A 104 -7.60 -8.71 4.96
CA VAL A 104 -9.01 -9.01 4.67
C VAL A 104 -9.88 -8.78 5.90
N GLU A 105 -9.47 -9.29 7.07
CA GLU A 105 -10.17 -9.03 8.33
C GLU A 105 -10.31 -7.52 8.58
N GLN A 106 -9.27 -6.72 8.32
CA GLN A 106 -9.35 -5.25 8.43
C GLN A 106 -10.32 -4.63 7.42
N LEU A 107 -10.33 -5.08 6.16
CA LEU A 107 -11.26 -4.58 5.15
C LEU A 107 -12.71 -4.85 5.58
N GLU A 108 -13.00 -6.09 5.96
CA GLU A 108 -14.33 -6.54 6.40
C GLU A 108 -14.77 -5.84 7.69
N GLY A 109 -13.85 -5.66 8.65
CA GLY A 109 -14.10 -4.91 9.89
C GLY A 109 -14.49 -3.45 9.64
N ASN A 110 -14.07 -2.87 8.50
CA ASN A 110 -14.45 -1.53 8.08
C ASN A 110 -15.66 -1.51 7.12
N GLY A 111 -16.32 -2.65 6.89
CA GLY A 111 -17.46 -2.77 5.98
C GLY A 111 -17.11 -2.63 4.51
N ILE A 112 -15.86 -2.91 4.13
CA ILE A 112 -15.39 -2.88 2.74
C ILE A 112 -15.61 -4.27 2.14
N GLU A 113 -16.53 -4.34 1.19
CA GLU A 113 -16.92 -5.60 0.53
C GLU A 113 -16.33 -5.74 -0.88
N ALA A 114 -15.94 -4.63 -1.52
CA ALA A 114 -15.41 -4.60 -2.88
C ALA A 114 -13.88 -4.80 -2.87
N TYR A 115 -13.45 -6.04 -2.63
CA TYR A 115 -12.04 -6.40 -2.66
C TYR A 115 -11.78 -7.76 -3.34
N GLU A 116 -10.55 -7.92 -3.82
CA GLU A 116 -9.99 -9.18 -4.29
C GLU A 116 -8.64 -9.44 -3.62
N VAL A 117 -8.30 -10.72 -3.45
CA VAL A 117 -7.04 -11.16 -2.86
C VAL A 117 -6.15 -11.73 -3.96
N ALA A 118 -4.95 -11.17 -4.11
CA ALA A 118 -3.94 -11.65 -5.05
C ALA A 118 -2.72 -12.15 -4.27
N PRO A 119 -2.64 -13.45 -3.92
CA PRO A 119 -1.50 -13.99 -3.18
C PRO A 119 -0.24 -14.08 -4.04
N GLY A 120 0.91 -13.89 -3.41
CA GLY A 120 2.21 -14.05 -4.03
C GLY A 120 2.94 -12.72 -4.20
N PRO A 121 4.15 -12.76 -4.76
CA PRO A 121 5.03 -11.61 -4.77
C PRO A 121 4.53 -10.53 -5.76
N PHE A 122 4.53 -9.27 -5.35
CA PHE A 122 3.89 -8.19 -6.12
C PHE A 122 4.47 -7.98 -7.53
N GLN A 123 5.74 -8.36 -7.80
CA GLN A 123 6.28 -8.26 -9.16
C GLN A 123 5.59 -9.21 -10.16
N GLU A 124 4.88 -10.23 -9.66
CA GLU A 124 4.12 -11.21 -10.44
C GLU A 124 2.61 -10.94 -10.40
N ALA A 125 2.13 -9.91 -9.67
CA ALA A 125 0.71 -9.59 -9.57
C ALA A 125 0.07 -9.34 -10.95
N GLU A 126 -1.18 -9.77 -11.11
CA GLU A 126 -1.95 -9.51 -12.32
C GLU A 126 -2.37 -8.04 -12.40
N LEU A 127 -2.30 -7.47 -13.60
CA LEU A 127 -2.60 -6.06 -13.85
C LEU A 127 -3.82 -5.85 -14.75
N ASP A 128 -4.53 -6.92 -15.09
CA ASP A 128 -5.71 -6.84 -15.94
C ASP A 128 -6.82 -6.04 -15.25
N GLY A 129 -7.26 -4.97 -15.91
CA GLY A 129 -8.26 -4.04 -15.40
C GLY A 129 -7.79 -3.11 -14.28
N VAL A 130 -6.52 -3.16 -13.86
CA VAL A 130 -5.99 -2.26 -12.82
C VAL A 130 -5.80 -0.85 -13.39
N ASP A 131 -6.34 0.15 -12.70
CA ASP A 131 -6.24 1.56 -13.08
C ASP A 131 -5.11 2.31 -12.34
N LEU A 132 -4.68 1.79 -11.19
CA LEU A 132 -3.66 2.41 -10.34
C LEU A 132 -2.96 1.36 -9.47
N VAL A 133 -1.64 1.45 -9.37
CA VAL A 133 -0.84 0.72 -8.37
C VAL A 133 -0.58 1.62 -7.16
N LEU A 134 -0.89 1.14 -5.96
CA LEU A 134 -0.48 1.72 -4.69
C LEU A 134 0.57 0.83 -4.03
N ALA A 135 1.58 1.43 -3.43
CA ALA A 135 2.47 0.73 -2.52
C ALA A 135 2.97 1.67 -1.43
N CYS A 136 2.83 1.26 -0.17
CA CYS A 136 3.37 1.97 0.98
C CYS A 136 4.34 1.05 1.70
N TRP A 137 5.56 1.52 1.95
CA TRP A 137 6.60 0.71 2.59
C TRP A 137 6.93 -0.60 1.84
N ALA A 138 6.95 -0.64 0.51
CA ALA A 138 7.28 -1.87 -0.23
C ALA A 138 8.76 -2.01 -0.64
N VAL A 139 9.62 -1.04 -0.31
CA VAL A 139 11.02 -0.99 -0.76
C VAL A 139 11.99 -0.83 0.41
N TYR A 140 12.67 -1.91 0.78
CA TYR A 140 13.56 -1.93 1.96
C TYR A 140 15.02 -2.22 1.61
N ASP A 141 15.24 -3.02 0.56
CA ASP A 141 16.53 -3.57 0.20
C ASP A 141 16.68 -3.69 -1.33
N ALA A 142 17.79 -4.29 -1.77
CA ALA A 142 18.05 -4.49 -3.18
C ALA A 142 17.08 -5.49 -3.85
N GLY A 143 16.49 -6.42 -3.11
CA GLY A 143 15.55 -7.41 -3.63
C GLY A 143 14.18 -6.77 -3.90
N THR A 144 13.60 -6.19 -2.86
CA THR A 144 12.31 -5.47 -2.92
C THR A 144 12.34 -4.30 -3.91
N ARG A 145 13.46 -3.57 -4.01
CA ARG A 145 13.66 -2.57 -5.06
C ARG A 145 13.59 -3.15 -6.47
N ARG A 146 14.22 -4.30 -6.72
CA ARG A 146 14.19 -4.93 -8.06
C ARG A 146 12.79 -5.45 -8.39
N ALA A 147 12.11 -6.04 -7.40
CA ALA A 147 10.73 -6.44 -7.53
C ALA A 147 9.83 -5.25 -7.90
N MET A 148 9.99 -4.11 -7.21
CA MET A 148 9.15 -2.93 -7.48
C MET A 148 9.45 -2.35 -8.85
N ALA A 149 10.72 -2.33 -9.26
CA ALA A 149 11.09 -1.91 -10.61
C ALA A 149 10.41 -2.77 -11.70
N ALA A 150 10.36 -4.10 -11.51
CA ALA A 150 9.70 -5.01 -12.44
C ALA A 150 8.17 -4.79 -12.48
N LEU A 151 7.53 -4.56 -11.33
CA LEU A 151 6.11 -4.19 -11.28
C LEU A 151 5.84 -2.88 -12.02
N LEU A 152 6.63 -1.84 -11.75
CA LEU A 152 6.49 -0.53 -12.39
C LEU A 152 6.73 -0.60 -13.90
N GLU A 153 7.67 -1.42 -14.36
CA GLU A 153 7.90 -1.65 -15.79
C GLU A 153 6.66 -2.26 -16.46
N ARG A 154 6.10 -3.33 -15.88
CA ARG A 154 4.86 -3.97 -16.38
C ARG A 154 3.66 -3.02 -16.34
N ALA A 155 3.52 -2.24 -15.27
CA ALA A 155 2.47 -1.23 -15.15
C ALA A 155 2.60 -0.15 -16.24
N ARG A 156 3.82 0.35 -16.47
CA ARG A 156 4.12 1.34 -17.50
C ARG A 156 3.82 0.83 -18.90
N GLU A 157 4.17 -0.41 -19.22
CA GLU A 157 3.84 -1.04 -20.51
C GLU A 157 2.33 -1.10 -20.79
N ARG A 158 1.52 -1.11 -19.72
CA ARG A 158 0.06 -1.10 -19.78
C ARG A 158 -0.56 0.29 -19.59
N GLY A 159 0.26 1.32 -19.41
CA GLY A 159 -0.22 2.68 -19.15
C GLY A 159 -0.82 2.90 -17.76
N ILE A 160 -0.48 2.05 -16.79
CA ILE A 160 -1.01 2.10 -15.43
C ILE A 160 -0.06 2.95 -14.57
N PRO A 161 -0.52 4.08 -14.00
CA PRO A 161 0.30 4.88 -13.09
C PRO A 161 0.48 4.17 -11.74
N ALA A 162 1.46 4.63 -10.97
CA ALA A 162 1.67 4.20 -9.59
C ALA A 162 1.79 5.38 -8.63
N LEU A 163 1.32 5.20 -7.40
CA LEU A 163 1.52 6.12 -6.30
C LEU A 163 2.23 5.37 -5.18
N LEU A 164 3.46 5.79 -4.88
CA LEU A 164 4.36 5.11 -3.97
C LEU A 164 4.65 6.00 -2.76
N ALA A 165 4.70 5.41 -1.57
CA ALA A 165 5.10 6.09 -0.35
C ALA A 165 6.14 5.26 0.40
N ASN A 166 7.38 5.74 0.48
CA ASN A 166 8.46 4.99 1.12
C ASN A 166 9.53 5.92 1.69
N ALA A 167 10.19 5.50 2.77
CA ALA A 167 11.43 6.15 3.22
C ALA A 167 12.62 5.68 2.36
N ASP A 168 13.67 6.50 2.25
CA ASP A 168 14.85 6.10 1.46
C ASP A 168 15.87 5.29 2.28
N ILE A 169 15.50 4.08 2.67
CA ILE A 169 16.38 3.16 3.41
C ILE A 169 17.53 2.74 2.49
N GLY A 170 18.77 3.02 2.91
CA GLY A 170 19.98 2.62 2.17
C GLY A 170 20.11 3.21 0.76
N GLY A 171 19.32 4.24 0.42
CA GLY A 171 19.24 4.80 -0.93
C GLY A 171 18.44 3.94 -1.92
N HIS A 172 17.67 2.95 -1.46
CA HIS A 172 16.97 2.02 -2.35
C HIS A 172 15.79 2.67 -3.05
N PHE A 173 15.06 3.56 -2.38
CA PHE A 173 13.91 4.23 -2.97
C PHE A 173 14.36 5.26 -4.00
N SER A 174 15.35 6.11 -3.68
CA SER A 174 15.90 7.07 -4.65
C SER A 174 16.45 6.39 -5.91
N ARG A 175 17.09 5.23 -5.77
CA ARG A 175 17.58 4.44 -6.92
C ARG A 175 16.44 3.79 -7.72
N LEU A 176 15.33 3.41 -7.08
CA LEU A 176 14.13 2.97 -7.79
C LEU A 176 13.60 4.11 -8.67
N LEU A 177 13.39 5.29 -8.08
CA LEU A 177 12.80 6.44 -8.76
C LEU A 177 13.67 6.93 -9.92
N SER A 178 14.98 6.98 -9.72
CA SER A 178 15.95 7.32 -10.78
C SER A 178 15.91 6.35 -11.96
N GLY A 179 15.47 5.11 -11.73
CA GLY A 179 15.37 4.05 -12.74
C GLY A 179 13.96 3.78 -13.23
N ALA A 180 12.94 4.53 -12.79
CA ALA A 180 11.54 4.24 -13.08
C ALA A 180 11.16 4.40 -14.57
N GLY A 181 11.96 5.14 -15.35
CA GLY A 181 11.72 5.31 -16.79
C GLY A 181 10.42 6.04 -17.12
N ALA A 182 9.85 6.76 -16.16
CA ALA A 182 8.62 7.53 -16.27
C ALA A 182 8.74 8.84 -15.47
N PRO A 183 7.90 9.85 -15.73
CA PRO A 183 7.86 11.07 -14.92
C PRO A 183 7.58 10.72 -13.46
N VAL A 184 8.47 11.17 -12.58
CA VAL A 184 8.31 11.06 -11.13
C VAL A 184 8.02 12.45 -10.60
N GLU A 185 6.84 12.62 -10.02
CA GLU A 185 6.43 13.85 -9.35
C GLU A 185 6.41 13.59 -7.85
N GLU A 186 7.22 14.36 -7.10
CA GLU A 186 7.06 14.40 -5.65
C GLU A 186 5.77 15.10 -5.32
N VAL A 187 4.98 14.45 -4.48
CA VAL A 187 3.69 14.97 -4.08
C VAL A 187 3.91 15.85 -2.86
N GLU A 188 3.59 17.15 -3.00
CA GLU A 188 3.67 18.10 -1.88
C GLU A 188 2.60 17.82 -0.81
N GLY A 189 2.96 18.06 0.45
CA GLY A 189 2.09 17.90 1.61
C GLY A 189 2.77 18.36 2.90
N PRO A 190 2.05 18.41 4.04
CA PRO A 190 2.60 18.83 5.33
C PRO A 190 3.49 17.73 5.91
N TRP A 191 4.74 17.69 5.47
CA TRP A 191 5.68 16.60 5.71
C TRP A 191 6.71 16.99 6.80
N GLU A 192 6.54 16.55 8.05
CA GLU A 192 7.52 16.81 9.14
C GLU A 192 8.60 15.71 9.28
N GLU A 193 8.31 14.47 8.87
CA GLU A 193 9.22 13.31 8.95
C GLU A 193 9.76 12.85 7.58
N ALA A 194 10.90 12.15 7.60
CA ALA A 194 11.57 11.61 6.42
C ALA A 194 10.72 10.53 5.70
N GLY A 195 10.35 10.81 4.46
CA GLY A 195 9.67 9.88 3.56
C GLY A 195 9.01 10.61 2.40
N THR A 196 9.01 9.97 1.23
CA THR A 196 8.60 10.62 -0.02
C THR A 196 7.37 9.91 -0.57
N VAL A 197 6.34 10.69 -0.88
CA VAL A 197 5.19 10.24 -1.67
C VAL A 197 5.45 10.69 -3.10
N VAL A 198 5.38 9.76 -4.05
CA VAL A 198 5.66 10.05 -5.46
C VAL A 198 4.61 9.45 -6.37
N TRP A 199 4.23 10.24 -7.37
CA TRP A 199 3.47 9.77 -8.52
C TRP A 199 4.45 9.34 -9.60
N VAL A 200 4.33 8.09 -10.04
CA VAL A 200 5.04 7.55 -11.20
C VAL A 200 4.04 7.46 -12.34
N GLY A 201 4.22 8.32 -13.35
CA GLY A 201 3.31 8.41 -14.48
C GLY A 201 3.32 7.15 -15.37
N ALA A 202 2.30 7.03 -16.20
CA ALA A 202 2.34 6.13 -17.35
C ALA A 202 3.30 6.67 -18.43
N ALA A 203 3.71 5.82 -19.38
CA ALA A 203 4.54 6.27 -20.52
C ALA A 203 3.89 7.46 -21.27
N GLU A 204 4.72 8.31 -21.89
CA GLU A 204 4.28 9.56 -22.55
C GLU A 204 3.03 9.36 -23.42
N GLY A 205 1.96 10.10 -23.09
CA GLY A 205 0.66 10.05 -23.77
C GLY A 205 -0.55 10.02 -22.83
N ALA A 206 -0.37 9.64 -21.56
CA ALA A 206 -1.40 9.78 -20.54
C ALA A 206 -1.22 11.12 -19.80
N ALA A 207 -2.20 12.01 -19.91
CA ALA A 207 -2.19 13.27 -19.18
C ALA A 207 -2.06 12.98 -17.67
N GLY A 208 -0.97 13.47 -17.06
CA GLY A 208 -0.92 13.63 -15.61
C GLY A 208 -2.05 14.58 -15.18
N PRO A 209 -2.65 14.38 -13.99
CA PRO A 209 -3.69 15.28 -13.54
C PRO A 209 -3.11 16.68 -13.40
N GLU A 210 -3.79 17.65 -14.02
CA GLU A 210 -3.46 19.06 -13.91
C GLU A 210 -3.28 19.43 -12.43
N SER A 211 -2.06 19.82 -12.08
CA SER A 211 -1.78 20.59 -10.89
C SER A 211 -2.59 21.89 -10.98
N ARG A 212 -3.73 21.97 -10.31
CA ARG A 212 -4.38 23.25 -10.04
C ARG A 212 -4.29 23.58 -8.54
N PRO A 213 -4.02 24.87 -8.23
CA PRO A 213 -3.59 25.34 -6.92
C PRO A 213 -4.69 25.26 -5.86
#